data_AF-A0A452IEA5-F1
#
_entry.id   AF-A0A452IEA5-F1
#
_cell.length_a   1.000
_cell.length_b   1.000
_cell.length_c   1.000
_cell.angle_alpha   90.00
_cell.angle_beta   90.00
_cell.angle_gamma   90.00
#
_symmetry.space_group_name_H-M   'P 1'
#
loop_
_entity.id
_entity.type
_entity.pdbx_description
1 polymer ?
#
loop_
_entity_poly.entity_id
_entity_poly.type
_entity_poly.pdbx_seq_one_letter_code
_entity_poly.pdbx_strand_id
1 'polypeptide(L)'
;MPVDVNSAAFRLWQILNGTSFHGCIRNLYINHELQDFTKTQMKPGVVPGCEPCRKLYCLHGLCQPDAAHGPVCHCEPGWAGPHCDQQGHSPCQGHKCVHGDCVPLDALSYSCHCRDGYRGALCSQPGELHNPCKSLPCVHGHCQISARGEASCECQSGYAGQLCNQGQSPCRGEPVRDHPQVQRGYAICQTTRPVSWVECRGSCQGQGCCTGLRLKRRKFTFECSDGSSFVEEVEKASKCGCTRCM
;
A
#
# COMPACT_ATOMS: atom_id res chain seq x y z
N MET A 1 -16.27 56.18 14.11
CA MET A 1 -16.42 56.18 12.63
C MET A 1 -15.99 57.55 12.13
N PRO A 2 -15.44 57.71 10.91
CA PRO A 2 -14.46 56.89 10.19
C PRO A 2 -13.33 57.75 9.53
N VAL A 3 -12.49 57.11 8.70
CA VAL A 3 -11.48 57.57 7.68
C VAL A 3 -10.06 57.11 8.03
N ASP A 4 -9.37 56.21 7.34
CA ASP A 4 -9.57 55.49 6.09
C ASP A 4 -9.03 54.07 6.27
N VAL A 5 -9.89 53.05 6.17
CA VAL A 5 -9.42 51.66 6.08
C VAL A 5 -9.60 51.24 4.64
N ASN A 6 -8.50 51.37 3.89
CA ASN A 6 -8.45 50.98 2.49
C ASN A 6 -8.77 49.48 2.40
N SER A 7 -9.99 49.18 1.98
CA SER A 7 -10.65 47.87 2.08
C SER A 7 -10.14 46.86 1.03
N ALA A 8 -8.97 47.12 0.46
CA ALA A 8 -8.39 46.32 -0.61
C ALA A 8 -7.67 45.06 -0.11
N ALA A 9 -7.18 45.04 1.13
CA ALA A 9 -6.42 43.91 1.68
C ALA A 9 -7.29 42.67 2.03
N PHE A 10 -8.60 42.84 2.15
CA PHE A 10 -9.52 41.73 2.48
C PHE A 10 -10.04 40.95 1.27
N ARG A 11 -9.64 41.33 0.04
CA ARG A 11 -10.17 40.69 -1.19
C ARG A 11 -9.28 39.61 -1.82
N LEU A 12 -8.13 39.29 -1.22
CA LEU A 12 -7.19 38.33 -1.81
C LEU A 12 -6.81 37.13 -0.92
N TRP A 13 -7.42 36.99 0.25
CA TRP A 13 -7.36 35.72 0.98
C TRP A 13 -8.63 34.93 0.73
N GLN A 14 -8.52 33.99 -0.21
CA GLN A 14 -9.48 32.89 -0.29
C GLN A 14 -9.61 32.28 1.10
N ILE A 15 -10.84 32.15 1.56
CA ILE A 15 -11.18 31.35 2.74
C ILE A 15 -10.90 29.89 2.38
N LEU A 16 -9.61 29.50 2.36
CA LEU A 16 -9.21 28.11 2.51
C LEU A 16 -9.65 27.68 3.91
N ASN A 17 -10.02 26.40 4.06
CA ASN A 17 -10.34 25.76 5.33
C ASN A 17 -9.26 26.03 6.40
N GLY A 18 -9.36 27.17 7.08
CA GLY A 18 -8.39 27.65 8.03
C GLY A 18 -8.70 27.07 9.39
N THR A 19 -7.85 26.15 9.86
CA THR A 19 -7.88 25.64 11.24
C THR A 19 -7.31 26.65 12.24
N SER A 20 -6.86 27.83 11.79
CA SER A 20 -6.22 28.85 12.61
C SER A 20 -6.57 30.27 12.15
N PHE A 21 -6.56 31.20 13.12
CA PHE A 21 -6.70 32.63 12.89
C PHE A 21 -5.33 33.29 13.10
N HIS A 22 -4.87 34.04 12.10
CA HIS A 22 -3.65 34.82 12.20
C HIS A 22 -4.01 36.31 12.12
N GLY A 23 -3.91 37.01 13.25
CA GLY A 23 -4.31 38.41 13.32
C GLY A 23 -4.53 38.88 14.75
N CYS A 24 -5.14 40.05 14.86
CA CYS A 24 -5.28 40.76 16.12
C CYS A 24 -6.73 40.76 16.61
N ILE A 25 -6.98 40.13 17.76
CA ILE A 25 -8.30 40.11 18.38
C ILE A 25 -8.33 41.16 19.49
N ARG A 26 -9.22 42.14 19.36
CA ARG A 26 -9.39 43.20 20.36
C ARG A 26 -10.14 42.69 21.58
N ASN A 27 -11.34 42.15 21.36
CA ASN A 27 -12.16 41.51 22.38
C ASN A 27 -12.66 40.18 21.81
N LEU A 28 -12.53 39.10 22.59
CA LEU A 28 -13.15 37.82 22.27
C LEU A 28 -14.26 37.55 23.28
N TYR A 29 -15.47 37.34 22.80
CA TYR A 29 -16.60 36.90 23.62
C TYR A 29 -16.93 35.45 23.27
N ILE A 30 -16.94 34.58 24.26
CA ILE A 30 -17.42 33.20 24.12
C ILE A 30 -18.63 33.07 25.03
N ASN A 31 -19.79 32.69 24.50
CA ASN A 31 -21.05 32.57 25.24
C ASN A 31 -21.41 33.84 26.05
N HIS A 32 -21.25 35.02 25.43
CA HIS A 32 -21.47 36.34 26.06
C HIS A 32 -20.47 36.72 27.18
N GLU A 33 -19.46 35.91 27.46
CA GLU A 33 -18.42 36.22 28.44
C GLU A 33 -17.14 36.72 27.76
N LEU A 34 -16.60 37.84 28.24
CA LEU A 34 -15.33 38.38 27.76
C LEU A 34 -14.17 37.49 28.21
N GLN A 35 -13.42 36.97 27.24
CA GLN A 35 -12.22 36.20 27.49
C GLN A 35 -11.03 37.15 27.70
N ASP A 36 -10.60 37.30 28.95
CA ASP A 36 -9.48 38.17 29.35
C ASP A 36 -8.16 37.41 29.35
N PHE A 37 -7.48 37.42 28.20
CA PHE A 37 -6.24 36.68 28.00
C PHE A 37 -5.05 37.22 28.81
N THR A 38 -5.16 38.40 29.44
CA THR A 38 -4.07 38.99 30.24
C THR A 38 -3.88 38.29 31.59
N LYS A 39 -4.86 37.50 32.03
CA LYS A 39 -4.86 36.81 33.33
C LYS A 39 -4.48 35.32 33.23
N THR A 40 -4.22 34.83 32.03
CA THR A 40 -3.88 33.43 31.75
C THR A 40 -2.46 33.31 31.19
N GLN A 41 -1.76 32.23 31.54
CA GLN A 41 -0.43 31.95 31.02
C GLN A 41 -0.53 31.56 29.54
N MET A 42 -0.09 32.45 28.66
CA MET A 42 -0.18 32.29 27.21
C MET A 42 0.83 31.27 26.69
N LYS A 43 0.47 30.54 25.62
CA LYS A 43 1.43 29.73 24.86
C LYS A 43 2.49 30.63 24.21
N PRO A 44 3.73 30.15 23.99
CA PRO A 44 4.74 30.89 23.24
C PRO A 44 4.19 31.37 21.88
N GLY A 45 4.35 32.66 21.57
CA GLY A 45 3.87 33.29 20.33
C GLY A 45 2.56 34.07 20.46
N VAL A 46 1.83 33.99 21.59
CA VAL A 46 0.71 34.89 21.87
C VAL A 46 1.21 36.00 22.80
N VAL A 47 1.20 37.25 22.32
CA VAL A 47 1.68 38.42 23.06
C VAL A 47 0.50 39.34 23.37
N PRO A 48 0.35 39.84 24.61
CA PRO A 48 -0.67 40.83 24.94
C PRO A 48 -0.40 42.15 24.22
N GLY A 49 -1.37 42.60 23.43
CA GLY A 49 -1.31 43.88 22.71
C GLY A 49 -0.94 43.73 21.24
N CYS A 50 -1.68 44.43 20.39
CA CYS A 50 -1.54 44.41 18.93
C CYS A 50 -0.58 45.47 18.36
N GLU A 51 0.07 46.23 19.23
CA GLU A 51 0.90 47.35 18.82
C GLU A 51 2.17 46.97 18.04
N PRO A 52 2.89 45.85 18.35
CA PRO A 52 4.13 45.51 17.65
C PRO A 52 3.92 45.36 16.13
N CYS A 53 2.93 44.55 15.72
CA CYS A 53 2.59 44.32 14.31
C CYS A 53 1.68 45.40 13.69
N ARG A 54 1.31 46.44 14.45
CA ARG A 54 0.63 47.62 13.88
C ARG A 54 1.63 48.62 13.30
N LYS A 55 2.84 48.65 13.83
CA LYS A 55 3.92 49.55 13.37
C LYS A 55 4.80 48.90 12.30
N LEU A 56 4.92 47.57 12.30
CA LEU A 56 5.63 46.81 11.29
C LEU A 56 4.65 46.12 10.35
N TYR A 57 4.56 46.62 9.11
CA TYR A 57 3.75 46.01 8.05
C TYR A 57 4.60 45.07 7.20
N CYS A 58 4.09 43.87 6.92
CA CYS A 58 4.70 42.88 6.03
C CYS A 58 3.83 42.79 4.77
N LEU A 59 4.38 43.11 3.59
CA LEU A 59 3.63 43.15 2.33
C LEU A 59 3.33 41.73 1.81
N HIS A 60 4.35 40.87 1.74
CA HIS A 60 4.25 39.47 1.33
C HIS A 60 4.82 38.54 2.42
N GLY A 61 4.15 38.53 3.57
CA GLY A 61 4.63 37.77 4.73
C GLY A 61 3.76 37.95 5.98
N LEU A 62 4.13 37.25 7.04
CA LEU A 62 3.43 37.26 8.32
C LEU A 62 4.26 38.01 9.37
N CYS A 63 3.63 38.96 10.08
CA CYS A 63 4.26 39.61 11.22
C CYS A 63 4.14 38.73 12.47
N GLN A 64 5.27 38.40 13.09
CA GLN A 64 5.35 37.70 14.36
C GLN A 64 5.85 38.65 15.46
N PRO A 65 5.06 38.85 16.53
CA PRO A 65 5.50 39.66 17.67
C PRO A 65 6.50 38.87 18.53
N ASP A 66 7.69 39.44 18.76
CA ASP A 66 8.68 38.92 19.72
C ASP A 66 8.90 39.96 20.84
N ALA A 67 8.69 39.54 22.08
CA ALA A 67 8.80 40.40 23.26
C ALA A 67 10.24 40.74 23.64
N ALA A 68 11.23 39.95 23.21
CA ALA A 68 12.64 40.14 23.51
C ALA A 68 13.38 40.92 22.41
N HIS A 69 12.99 40.75 21.13
CA HIS A 69 13.73 41.30 19.99
C HIS A 69 12.91 42.27 19.13
N GLY A 70 11.61 42.45 19.43
CA GLY A 70 10.69 43.26 18.64
C GLY A 70 9.99 42.48 17.51
N PRO A 71 8.96 43.04 16.87
CA PRO A 71 8.21 42.35 15.81
C PRO A 71 9.12 42.05 14.60
N VAL A 72 8.93 40.89 13.97
CA VAL A 72 9.68 40.45 12.78
C VAL A 72 8.72 39.96 11.70
N CYS A 73 9.01 40.26 10.44
CA CYS A 73 8.29 39.71 9.29
C CYS A 73 8.91 38.39 8.83
N HIS A 74 8.08 37.35 8.69
CA HIS A 74 8.41 36.10 8.02
C HIS A 74 7.90 36.16 6.58
N CYS A 75 8.80 36.31 5.62
CA CYS A 75 8.44 36.51 4.22
C CYS A 75 8.04 35.22 3.51
N GLU A 76 7.09 35.34 2.59
CA GLU A 76 6.73 34.28 1.66
C GLU A 76 7.90 33.96 0.69
N PRO A 77 7.96 32.75 0.13
CA PRO A 77 9.00 32.39 -0.84
C PRO A 77 9.05 33.37 -2.01
N GLY A 78 10.24 33.90 -2.31
CA GLY A 78 10.42 34.92 -3.36
C GLY A 78 10.24 36.37 -2.89
N TRP A 79 10.09 36.60 -1.58
CA TRP A 79 10.08 37.93 -0.98
C TRP A 79 11.10 38.04 0.14
N ALA A 80 11.68 39.23 0.30
CA ALA A 80 12.76 39.51 1.22
C ALA A 80 12.65 40.94 1.78
N GLY A 81 13.58 41.26 2.69
CA GLY A 81 13.63 42.55 3.36
C GLY A 81 12.81 42.58 4.66
N PRO A 82 13.01 43.62 5.48
CA PRO A 82 12.38 43.73 6.80
C PRO A 82 10.86 43.86 6.74
N HIS A 83 10.30 44.22 5.57
CA HIS A 83 8.88 44.37 5.32
C HIS A 83 8.34 43.40 4.25
N CYS A 84 9.14 42.44 3.79
CA CYS A 84 8.77 41.52 2.70
C CYS A 84 8.27 42.24 1.43
N ASP A 85 8.82 43.42 1.17
CA ASP A 85 8.51 44.31 0.07
C ASP A 85 9.53 44.22 -1.07
N GLN A 86 10.65 43.53 -0.82
CA GLN A 86 11.68 43.31 -1.81
C GLN A 86 11.42 41.98 -2.51
N GLN A 87 11.39 41.99 -3.84
CA GLN A 87 11.26 40.77 -4.61
C GLN A 87 12.56 39.98 -4.47
N GLY A 88 12.52 38.92 -3.67
CA GLY A 88 13.61 37.98 -3.50
C GLY A 88 13.73 37.11 -4.75
N HIS A 89 14.96 36.83 -5.19
CA HIS A 89 15.15 35.82 -6.21
C HIS A 89 14.67 34.47 -5.66
N SER A 90 13.55 33.96 -6.17
CA SER A 90 13.17 32.57 -5.89
C SER A 90 14.31 31.66 -6.38
N PRO A 91 14.74 30.67 -5.59
CA PRO A 91 15.77 29.73 -6.03
C PRO A 91 15.29 28.90 -7.24
N CYS A 92 13.98 28.87 -7.51
CA CYS A 92 13.43 28.27 -8.72
C CYS A 92 13.42 29.20 -9.95
N GLN A 93 13.69 30.50 -9.78
CA GLN A 93 13.80 31.43 -10.89
C GLN A 93 15.06 31.07 -11.72
N GLY A 94 14.86 30.52 -12.92
CA GLY A 94 15.98 30.05 -13.77
C GLY A 94 16.55 28.68 -13.37
N HIS A 95 15.73 27.82 -12.75
CA HIS A 95 16.12 26.46 -12.37
C HIS A 95 16.65 25.63 -13.55
N LYS A 96 17.45 24.62 -13.25
CA LYS A 96 18.04 23.71 -14.26
C LYS A 96 17.34 22.33 -14.34
N CYS A 97 16.20 22.15 -13.69
CA CYS A 97 15.39 20.94 -13.82
C CYS A 97 14.99 20.72 -15.29
N VAL A 98 15.37 19.59 -15.87
CA VAL A 98 15.14 19.28 -17.29
C VAL A 98 13.78 18.61 -17.49
N HIS A 99 13.56 17.47 -16.83
CA HIS A 99 12.29 16.71 -16.90
C HIS A 99 11.67 16.59 -15.50
N GLY A 100 11.43 17.73 -14.87
CA GLY A 100 10.92 17.79 -13.51
C GLY A 100 10.51 19.19 -13.12
N ASP A 101 9.80 19.28 -12.01
CA ASP A 101 9.33 20.54 -11.46
C ASP A 101 10.27 21.02 -10.36
N CYS A 102 10.54 22.33 -10.33
CA CYS A 102 11.40 22.92 -9.31
C CYS A 102 10.63 23.10 -8.00
N VAL A 103 11.24 22.66 -6.90
CA VAL A 103 10.71 22.79 -5.55
C VAL A 103 11.72 23.59 -4.73
N PRO A 104 11.37 24.79 -4.23
CA PRO A 104 12.25 25.54 -3.34
C PRO A 104 12.42 24.78 -2.02
N LEU A 105 13.65 24.64 -1.55
CA LEU A 105 13.96 24.03 -0.25
C LEU A 105 14.10 25.12 0.82
N ASP A 106 14.90 26.15 0.54
CA ASP A 106 15.09 27.32 1.39
C ASP A 106 15.15 28.60 0.54
N ALA A 107 15.46 29.75 1.15
CA ALA A 107 15.58 31.03 0.46
C ALA A 107 16.64 31.06 -0.67
N LEU A 108 17.62 30.15 -0.65
CA LEU A 108 18.75 30.11 -1.60
C LEU A 108 18.87 28.77 -2.37
N SER A 109 18.10 27.75 -2.02
CA SER A 109 18.27 26.37 -2.49
C SER A 109 16.98 25.83 -3.10
N TYR A 110 17.13 24.96 -4.11
CA TYR A 110 16.01 24.25 -4.72
C TYR A 110 16.36 22.78 -4.98
N SER A 111 15.34 21.97 -5.16
CA SER A 111 15.42 20.59 -5.63
C SER A 111 14.53 20.40 -6.86
N CYS A 112 14.82 19.36 -7.65
CA CYS A 112 13.98 18.99 -8.79
C CYS A 112 13.19 17.73 -8.43
N HIS A 113 11.86 17.80 -8.55
CA HIS A 113 11.00 16.64 -8.49
C HIS A 113 10.86 16.05 -9.90
N CYS A 114 11.46 14.89 -10.14
CA CYS A 114 11.52 14.28 -11.46
C CYS A 114 10.19 13.66 -11.87
N ARG A 115 9.84 13.84 -13.15
CA ARG A 115 8.71 13.14 -13.78
C ARG A 115 9.06 11.66 -13.96
N ASP A 116 8.01 10.83 -14.07
CA ASP A 116 8.16 9.39 -14.27
C ASP A 116 9.09 9.07 -15.43
N GLY A 117 10.02 8.13 -15.19
CA GLY A 117 11.03 7.75 -16.19
C GLY A 117 12.25 8.66 -16.26
N TYR A 118 12.41 9.63 -15.35
CA TYR A 118 13.62 10.45 -15.23
C TYR A 118 14.17 10.46 -13.81
N ARG A 119 15.50 10.65 -13.69
CA ARG A 119 16.20 10.65 -12.39
C ARG A 119 17.40 11.58 -12.37
N GLY A 120 18.02 11.67 -11.20
CA GLY A 120 19.18 12.52 -10.93
C GLY A 120 18.76 13.90 -10.42
N ALA A 121 19.71 14.65 -9.86
CA ALA A 121 19.43 15.93 -9.18
C ALA A 121 18.75 16.98 -10.05
N LEU A 122 18.92 16.92 -11.38
CA LEU A 122 18.32 17.83 -12.36
C LEU A 122 17.32 17.12 -13.29
N CYS A 123 16.99 15.86 -13.03
CA CYS A 123 16.08 15.06 -13.88
C CYS A 123 16.53 14.98 -15.35
N SER A 124 17.84 15.02 -15.58
CA SER A 124 18.45 14.93 -16.91
C SER A 124 18.76 13.50 -17.33
N GLN A 125 18.78 12.57 -16.39
CA GLN A 125 19.09 11.17 -16.66
C GLN A 125 17.79 10.41 -16.92
N PRO A 126 17.76 9.54 -17.95
CA PRO A 126 16.70 8.54 -18.05
C PRO A 126 16.69 7.67 -16.79
N GLY A 127 15.52 7.57 -16.17
CA GLY A 127 15.22 6.52 -15.21
C GLY A 127 15.14 5.20 -15.95
N GLU A 128 15.67 4.12 -15.36
CA GLU A 128 15.35 2.79 -15.85
C GLU A 128 13.83 2.65 -15.70
N LEU A 129 13.11 2.56 -16.83
CA LEU A 129 11.76 2.00 -16.83
C LEU A 129 11.87 0.67 -16.08
N HIS A 130 11.30 0.61 -14.89
CA HIS A 130 11.36 -0.57 -14.04
C HIS A 130 10.76 -1.71 -14.86
N ASN A 131 11.61 -2.59 -15.38
CA ASN A 131 11.14 -3.80 -16.02
C ASN A 131 10.98 -4.84 -14.90
N PRO A 132 9.74 -5.09 -14.43
CA PRO A 132 9.50 -6.04 -13.34
C PRO A 132 9.92 -7.47 -13.69
N CYS A 133 10.15 -7.80 -14.97
CA CYS A 133 10.72 -9.10 -15.36
C CYS A 133 12.21 -9.24 -15.05
N LYS A 134 12.97 -8.15 -14.86
CA LYS A 134 14.37 -8.24 -14.41
C LYS A 134 14.48 -8.78 -12.98
N SER A 135 13.47 -8.52 -12.13
CA SER A 135 13.42 -8.96 -10.74
C SER A 135 12.61 -10.25 -10.52
N LEU A 136 11.92 -10.75 -11.54
CA LEU A 136 11.09 -11.97 -11.46
C LEU A 136 11.70 -13.12 -12.28
N PRO A 137 12.54 -13.98 -11.67
CA PRO A 137 13.14 -15.12 -12.36
C PRO A 137 12.13 -16.27 -12.53
N CYS A 138 11.58 -16.41 -13.74
CA CYS A 138 10.78 -17.58 -14.11
C CYS A 138 11.71 -18.74 -14.49
N VAL A 139 11.79 -19.78 -13.64
CA VAL A 139 12.78 -20.86 -13.81
C VAL A 139 12.47 -21.72 -15.05
N HIS A 140 11.23 -22.24 -15.13
CA HIS A 140 10.73 -23.02 -16.26
C HIS A 140 9.52 -22.34 -16.89
N GLY A 141 9.72 -21.12 -17.39
CA GLY A 141 8.66 -20.26 -17.91
C GLY A 141 9.22 -19.03 -18.59
N HIS A 142 8.35 -18.11 -18.95
CA HIS A 142 8.74 -16.78 -19.41
C HIS A 142 7.95 -15.71 -18.65
N CYS A 143 8.56 -14.54 -18.47
CA CYS A 143 7.91 -13.43 -17.79
C CYS A 143 7.05 -12.64 -18.79
N GLN A 144 5.82 -12.37 -18.40
CA GLN A 144 4.87 -11.52 -19.12
C GLN A 144 4.46 -10.33 -18.25
N ILE A 145 4.30 -9.16 -18.88
CA ILE A 145 3.86 -7.93 -18.21
C ILE A 145 2.43 -7.66 -18.67
N SER A 146 1.51 -7.54 -17.72
CA SER A 146 0.12 -7.21 -17.99
C SER A 146 -0.04 -5.75 -18.44
N ALA A 147 -1.20 -5.42 -19.01
CA ALA A 147 -1.53 -4.04 -19.41
C ALA A 147 -1.48 -3.02 -18.24
N ARG A 148 -1.52 -3.49 -16.98
CA ARG A 148 -1.42 -2.65 -15.78
C ARG A 148 0.02 -2.52 -15.25
N GLY A 149 1.00 -3.13 -15.92
CA GLY A 149 2.40 -3.11 -15.52
C GLY A 149 2.81 -4.19 -14.51
N GLU A 150 1.92 -5.12 -14.15
CA GLU A 150 2.24 -6.24 -13.25
C GLU A 150 2.97 -7.36 -14.02
N ALA A 151 4.09 -7.85 -13.49
CA ALA A 151 4.78 -9.03 -14.02
C ALA A 151 4.23 -10.33 -13.43
N SER A 152 4.08 -11.34 -14.27
CA SER A 152 3.78 -12.71 -13.86
C SER A 152 4.54 -13.71 -14.73
N CYS A 153 4.79 -14.91 -14.20
CA CYS A 153 5.38 -15.99 -14.98
C CYS A 153 4.31 -16.82 -15.67
N GLU A 154 4.46 -17.03 -16.97
CA GLU A 154 3.74 -18.06 -17.71
C GLU A 154 4.60 -19.33 -17.72
N CYS A 155 4.12 -20.37 -17.03
CA CYS A 155 4.87 -21.61 -16.84
C CYS A 155 4.78 -22.53 -18.05
N GLN A 156 5.91 -23.16 -18.38
CA GLN A 156 5.97 -24.23 -19.38
C GLN A 156 5.19 -25.46 -18.89
N SER A 157 4.73 -26.27 -19.84
CA SER A 157 4.00 -27.52 -19.56
C SER A 157 4.77 -28.41 -18.58
N GLY A 158 4.12 -28.80 -17.47
CA GLY A 158 4.75 -29.61 -16.43
C GLY A 158 5.41 -28.82 -15.31
N TYR A 159 5.26 -27.50 -15.28
CA TYR A 159 5.71 -26.66 -14.17
C TYR A 159 4.56 -25.78 -13.65
N ALA A 160 4.63 -25.40 -12.37
CA ALA A 160 3.65 -24.58 -11.68
C ALA A 160 4.31 -23.68 -10.63
N GLY A 161 3.49 -22.84 -10.00
CA GLY A 161 3.89 -21.87 -8.99
C GLY A 161 4.24 -20.50 -9.58
N GLN A 162 4.37 -19.49 -8.72
CA GLN A 162 4.60 -18.10 -9.15
C GLN A 162 5.91 -17.90 -9.93
N LEU A 163 6.91 -18.76 -9.68
CA LEU A 163 8.22 -18.73 -10.34
C LEU A 163 8.44 -19.93 -11.28
N CYS A 164 7.40 -20.74 -11.52
CA CYS A 164 7.48 -21.96 -12.33
C CYS A 164 8.59 -22.93 -11.89
N ASN A 165 8.81 -23.03 -10.57
CA ASN A 165 9.84 -23.89 -9.97
C ASN A 165 9.27 -25.19 -9.42
N GLN A 166 7.94 -25.34 -9.37
CA GLN A 166 7.30 -26.56 -8.91
C GLN A 166 7.08 -27.49 -10.09
N GLY A 167 7.81 -28.61 -10.14
CA GLY A 167 7.57 -29.67 -11.12
C GLY A 167 6.22 -30.32 -10.87
N GLN A 168 5.34 -30.31 -11.87
CA GLN A 168 4.10 -31.08 -11.89
C GLN A 168 4.44 -32.53 -12.20
N SER A 169 4.24 -33.43 -11.23
CA SER A 169 4.34 -34.87 -11.51
C SER A 169 3.14 -35.32 -12.34
N PRO A 170 3.36 -36.21 -13.34
CA PRO A 170 2.26 -36.75 -14.13
C PRO A 170 1.31 -37.55 -13.23
N CYS A 171 0.01 -37.51 -13.54
CA CYS A 171 -0.99 -38.29 -12.83
C CYS A 171 -0.62 -39.78 -12.84
N ARG A 172 -0.36 -40.33 -11.65
CA ARG A 172 0.03 -41.73 -11.46
C ARG A 172 -0.66 -42.31 -10.23
N GLY A 173 -0.83 -43.63 -10.24
CA GLY A 173 -1.37 -44.38 -9.12
C GLY A 173 -0.24 -44.99 -8.30
N GLU A 174 -0.11 -44.58 -7.06
CA GLU A 174 0.81 -45.22 -6.12
C GLU A 174 0.14 -46.49 -5.57
N PRO A 175 0.76 -47.69 -5.71
CA PRO A 175 0.18 -48.92 -5.22
C PRO A 175 0.17 -48.95 -3.69
N VAL A 176 -1.00 -49.21 -3.11
CA VAL A 176 -1.20 -49.34 -1.67
C VAL A 176 -1.72 -50.75 -1.37
N ARG A 177 -1.21 -51.34 -0.29
CA ARG A 177 -1.70 -52.61 0.25
C ARG A 177 -1.80 -52.50 1.76
N ASP A 178 -3.02 -52.35 2.25
CA ASP A 178 -3.28 -52.12 3.67
C ASP A 178 -4.67 -52.66 4.06
N HIS A 179 -5.07 -52.51 5.33
CA HIS A 179 -6.38 -52.91 5.84
C HIS A 179 -7.30 -51.68 5.95
N PRO A 180 -8.21 -51.45 4.99
CA PRO A 180 -9.16 -50.34 5.09
C PRO A 180 -9.88 -50.33 6.43
N GLN A 181 -9.90 -49.16 7.07
CA GLN A 181 -10.59 -48.93 8.33
C GLN A 181 -11.85 -48.10 8.11
N VAL A 182 -12.89 -48.41 8.87
CA VAL A 182 -14.16 -47.69 8.92
C VAL A 182 -14.56 -47.55 10.39
N GLN A 183 -15.19 -46.42 10.73
CA GLN A 183 -15.74 -46.21 12.05
C GLN A 183 -17.26 -46.47 12.03
N ARG A 184 -17.76 -47.36 12.90
CA ARG A 184 -19.19 -47.61 13.10
C ARG A 184 -19.56 -47.37 14.57
N GLY A 185 -20.18 -46.22 14.83
CA GLY A 185 -20.42 -45.76 16.21
C GLY A 185 -19.09 -45.53 16.93
N TYR A 186 -18.88 -46.27 18.03
CA TYR A 186 -17.64 -46.20 18.82
C TYR A 186 -16.61 -47.27 18.43
N ALA A 187 -16.97 -48.24 17.59
CA ALA A 187 -16.08 -49.31 17.19
C ALA A 187 -15.26 -48.93 15.95
N ILE A 188 -13.96 -49.21 15.99
CA ILE A 188 -13.06 -49.13 14.84
C ILE A 188 -13.04 -50.50 14.19
N CYS A 189 -13.38 -50.56 12.91
CA CYS A 189 -13.51 -51.79 12.16
C CYS A 189 -12.53 -51.81 11.00
N GLN A 190 -11.80 -52.91 10.84
CA GLN A 190 -10.82 -53.07 9.77
C GLN A 190 -11.07 -54.35 8.98
N THR A 191 -10.69 -54.36 7.71
CA THR A 191 -10.81 -55.57 6.88
C THR A 191 -9.97 -56.72 7.44
N THR A 192 -10.49 -57.95 7.39
CA THR A 192 -9.76 -59.15 7.86
C THR A 192 -8.59 -59.58 6.97
N ARG A 193 -8.51 -59.04 5.74
CA ARG A 193 -7.42 -59.29 4.79
C ARG A 193 -6.96 -57.98 4.16
N PRO A 194 -5.65 -57.83 3.86
CA PRO A 194 -5.14 -56.62 3.24
C PRO A 194 -5.71 -56.47 1.82
N VAL A 195 -6.15 -55.25 1.51
CA VAL A 195 -6.74 -54.87 0.23
C VAL A 195 -5.69 -54.13 -0.58
N SER A 196 -5.60 -54.43 -1.87
CA SER A 196 -4.71 -53.72 -2.81
C SER A 196 -5.49 -52.73 -3.66
N TRP A 197 -5.01 -51.49 -3.72
CA TRP A 197 -5.56 -50.43 -4.56
C TRP A 197 -4.48 -49.45 -5.01
N VAL A 198 -4.84 -48.46 -5.82
CA VAL A 198 -3.96 -47.33 -6.16
C VAL A 198 -4.49 -46.04 -5.59
N GLU A 199 -3.62 -45.24 -5.01
CA GLU A 199 -3.94 -43.87 -4.61
C GLU A 199 -3.47 -42.91 -5.71
N CYS A 200 -4.39 -42.08 -6.21
CA CYS A 200 -4.12 -41.21 -7.34
C CYS A 200 -3.47 -39.91 -6.87
N ARG A 201 -2.26 -39.64 -7.37
CA ARG A 201 -1.48 -38.44 -7.06
C ARG A 201 -0.90 -37.83 -8.32
N GLY A 202 -0.58 -36.55 -8.26
CA GLY A 202 -0.03 -35.78 -9.37
C GLY A 202 -1.06 -34.88 -10.04
N SER A 203 -0.75 -34.46 -11.25
CA SER A 203 -1.46 -33.40 -11.96
C SER A 203 -1.73 -33.79 -13.42
N CYS A 204 -2.66 -33.07 -14.04
CA CYS A 204 -3.11 -33.30 -15.40
C CYS A 204 -2.92 -32.03 -16.22
N GLN A 205 -2.44 -32.15 -17.45
CA GLN A 205 -2.33 -31.01 -18.36
C GLN A 205 -3.73 -30.46 -18.67
N GLY A 206 -3.96 -29.18 -18.37
CA GLY A 206 -5.24 -28.49 -18.56
C GLY A 206 -6.13 -28.45 -17.31
N GLN A 207 -7.46 -28.32 -17.48
CA GLN A 207 -8.45 -28.34 -16.38
C GLN A 207 -8.81 -29.78 -15.96
N GLY A 208 -7.78 -30.60 -15.74
CA GLY A 208 -7.94 -32.00 -15.37
C GLY A 208 -7.57 -32.27 -13.91
N CYS A 209 -8.32 -33.15 -13.26
CA CYS A 209 -8.01 -33.68 -11.94
C CYS A 209 -7.51 -35.13 -12.09
N CYS A 210 -6.47 -35.47 -11.32
CA CYS A 210 -5.96 -36.84 -11.24
C CYS A 210 -6.88 -37.67 -10.34
N THR A 211 -7.64 -38.60 -10.93
CA THR A 211 -8.65 -39.39 -10.20
C THR A 211 -8.60 -40.86 -10.62
N GLY A 212 -9.39 -41.71 -9.94
CA GLY A 212 -9.50 -43.14 -10.24
C GLY A 212 -10.34 -43.40 -11.48
N LEU A 213 -9.70 -43.58 -12.64
CA LEU A 213 -10.38 -43.95 -13.90
C LEU A 213 -11.10 -45.29 -13.85
N ARG A 214 -10.55 -46.25 -13.10
CA ARG A 214 -11.14 -47.59 -12.96
C ARG A 214 -11.33 -47.94 -11.51
N LEU A 215 -12.57 -47.88 -11.05
CA LEU A 215 -12.95 -48.29 -9.70
C LEU A 215 -13.26 -49.80 -9.69
N LYS A 216 -12.82 -50.51 -8.66
CA LYS A 216 -13.17 -51.92 -8.42
C LYS A 216 -13.97 -51.98 -7.12
N ARG A 217 -15.17 -52.56 -7.21
CA ARG A 217 -16.04 -52.87 -6.08
C ARG A 217 -15.86 -54.33 -5.68
N ARG A 218 -15.61 -54.58 -4.40
CA ARG A 218 -15.49 -55.93 -3.84
C ARG A 218 -16.03 -55.96 -2.42
N LYS A 219 -16.65 -57.07 -2.05
CA LYS A 219 -17.11 -57.31 -0.67
C LYS A 219 -15.95 -57.76 0.20
N PHE A 220 -15.80 -57.14 1.36
CA PHE A 220 -14.80 -57.49 2.36
C PHE A 220 -15.47 -57.70 3.71
N THR A 221 -14.95 -58.64 4.48
CA THR A 221 -15.33 -58.83 5.88
C THR A 221 -14.52 -57.87 6.74
N PHE A 222 -15.21 -57.16 7.61
CA PHE A 222 -14.65 -56.28 8.62
C PHE A 222 -14.79 -56.91 10.00
N GLU A 223 -13.77 -56.72 10.82
CA GLU A 223 -13.73 -57.09 12.22
C GLU A 223 -13.53 -55.83 13.05
N CYS A 224 -14.38 -55.65 14.05
CA CYS A 224 -14.47 -54.45 14.86
C CYS A 224 -13.83 -54.65 16.24
N SER A 225 -13.39 -53.55 16.85
CA SER A 225 -12.81 -53.54 18.20
C SER A 225 -13.75 -54.04 19.31
N ASP A 226 -15.06 -54.04 19.07
CA ASP A 226 -16.10 -54.56 19.97
C ASP A 226 -16.41 -56.06 19.76
N GLY A 227 -15.67 -56.73 18.88
CA GLY A 227 -15.85 -58.15 18.54
C GLY A 227 -16.95 -58.42 17.51
N SER A 228 -17.66 -57.39 17.02
CA SER A 228 -18.62 -57.54 15.94
C SER A 228 -17.91 -57.74 14.59
N SER A 229 -18.59 -58.38 13.63
CA SER A 229 -18.12 -58.50 12.26
C SER A 229 -19.25 -58.27 11.26
N PHE A 230 -18.90 -57.72 10.10
CA PHE A 230 -19.86 -57.47 9.03
C PHE A 230 -19.20 -57.58 7.66
N VAL A 231 -20.00 -57.68 6.60
CA VAL A 231 -19.53 -57.69 5.22
C VAL A 231 -20.03 -56.44 4.52
N GLU A 232 -19.12 -55.69 3.92
CA GLU A 232 -19.45 -54.46 3.20
C GLU A 232 -18.71 -54.39 1.86
N GLU A 233 -19.35 -53.76 0.87
CA GLU A 233 -18.75 -53.52 -0.43
C GLU A 233 -17.89 -52.27 -0.39
N VAL A 234 -16.59 -52.43 -0.67
CA VAL A 234 -15.63 -51.33 -0.71
C VAL A 234 -15.28 -51.03 -2.15
N GLU A 235 -15.40 -49.77 -2.53
CA GLU A 235 -14.95 -49.25 -3.81
C GLU A 235 -13.54 -48.66 -3.66
N LYS A 236 -12.59 -49.14 -4.46
CA LYS A 236 -11.22 -48.62 -4.50
C LYS A 236 -10.75 -48.44 -5.94
N ALA A 237 -9.90 -47.43 -6.19
CA ALA A 237 -9.30 -47.22 -7.49
C ALA A 237 -8.29 -48.33 -7.82
N SER A 238 -8.33 -48.81 -9.06
CA SER A 238 -7.41 -49.81 -9.62
C SER A 238 -6.54 -49.26 -10.74
N LYS A 239 -6.89 -48.09 -11.29
CA LYS A 239 -6.09 -47.32 -12.25
C LYS A 239 -6.42 -45.85 -12.10
N CYS A 240 -5.40 -45.00 -12.10
CA CYS A 240 -5.53 -43.55 -12.05
C CYS A 240 -5.40 -42.93 -13.45
N GLY A 241 -5.91 -41.72 -13.62
CA GLY A 241 -5.69 -40.92 -14.80
C GLY A 241 -6.42 -39.58 -14.75
N CYS A 242 -6.34 -38.86 -15.86
CA CYS A 242 -6.84 -37.50 -15.95
C CYS A 242 -8.30 -37.45 -16.38
N THR A 243 -9.11 -36.71 -15.62
CA THR A 243 -10.53 -36.47 -15.89
C THR A 243 -10.84 -35.01 -15.67
N ARG A 244 -11.93 -34.50 -16.26
CA ARG A 244 -12.37 -33.13 -16.00
C ARG A 244 -12.80 -33.03 -14.53
N CYS A 245 -12.31 -32.02 -13.82
CA CYS A 245 -12.73 -31.78 -12.45
C CYS A 245 -14.24 -31.49 -12.43
N MET A 246 -14.98 -32.19 -11.55
CA MET A 246 -16.39 -31.93 -11.25
C MET A 246 -16.51 -30.72 -10.33
#